data_AF-A0A9E4ER51-F1
#
_entry.id   AF-A0A9E4ER51-F1
#
_cell.length_a   1.000
_cell.length_b   1.000
_cell.length_c   1.000
_cell.angle_alpha   90.00
_cell.angle_beta   90.00
_cell.angle_gamma   90.00
#
_symmetry.space_group_name_H-M   'P 1'
#
loop_
_entity.id
_entity.type
_entity.pdbx_description
1 polymer ?
#
loop_
_entity_poly.entity_id
_entity_poly.type
_entity_poly.pdbx_seq_one_letter_code
_entity_poly.pdbx_strand_id
1 'polypeptide(L)'
;MSEPYLLISIPDKSFGFVPGQRISIDIHVIGLDKQTVRVRFSVNDPLGATRFSLREVEREIDGGHTVLPFDCDLEPDFQPGAYLVTAQVLSESQHIRAIATELFEVVVPDRRLTDGFPVAPRDRIIDANHAFEPTDTETLDAAFRTAHAECEACRNADGGWGTVPDAEKPAYRWPANVILGYLYGYEALGDEQYRKLAVGGLDYLLAEQEENGAFRWWYKAVPGGVMNQRDNFYDTGWAGMALAEGFRVTGEEKYLDAVRRAAGWTMTCPFTGNNNYDAFALWFLSLLYEFTGDEKYLETAVWRTRGGVFFAQLPRGGWPGHNFHIGYQSITVNGLASLYDVLPVDHPFIDPLRDRLCAALNFTTFLQTSTGDYCVGWEYDREFHIDSAGNPAGNTGPARSELVRAFYKTHNRIDVPENVLNGLCRSTTARIEALRNRSERDNSDFTCLMDVGILLKWRHDK
;
A
#
# COMPACT_ATOMS: atom_id res chain seq x y z
N MET A 1 2.75 37.39 -21.44
CA MET A 1 3.58 36.27 -20.96
C MET A 1 3.31 36.12 -19.48
N SER A 2 3.17 34.90 -18.98
CA SER A 2 3.06 34.64 -17.53
C SER A 2 4.34 35.09 -16.84
N GLU A 3 4.23 35.67 -15.65
CA GLU A 3 5.39 35.99 -14.82
C GLU A 3 6.15 34.70 -14.52
N PRO A 4 7.49 34.67 -14.69
CA PRO A 4 8.25 33.47 -14.42
C PRO A 4 8.23 33.15 -12.93
N TYR A 5 8.17 31.88 -12.61
CA TYR A 5 8.14 31.40 -11.23
C TYR A 5 9.00 30.16 -11.08
N LEU A 6 9.35 29.87 -9.82
CA LEU A 6 10.11 28.70 -9.44
C LEU A 6 9.22 27.72 -8.68
N LEU A 7 9.40 26.43 -8.94
CA LEU A 7 8.92 25.35 -8.09
C LEU A 7 10.12 24.53 -7.65
N ILE A 8 10.19 24.18 -6.37
CA ILE A 8 11.18 23.23 -5.85
C ILE A 8 10.48 21.89 -5.68
N SER A 9 11.00 20.86 -6.32
CA SER A 9 10.57 19.48 -6.14
C SER A 9 11.66 18.74 -5.38
N ILE A 10 11.27 18.07 -4.29
CA ILE A 10 12.16 17.23 -3.50
C ILE A 10 11.46 15.86 -3.45
N PRO A 11 11.84 14.91 -4.33
CA PRO A 11 11.32 13.55 -4.29
C PRO A 11 11.44 12.97 -2.88
N ASP A 12 10.45 12.20 -2.46
CA ASP A 12 10.45 11.51 -1.16
C ASP A 12 10.43 12.39 0.10
N LYS A 13 10.36 13.73 0.01
CA LYS A 13 10.45 14.64 1.17
C LYS A 13 9.48 14.33 2.32
N SER A 14 8.29 13.77 2.03
CA SER A 14 7.30 13.42 3.05
C SER A 14 7.74 12.28 3.96
N PHE A 15 8.62 11.39 3.48
CA PHE A 15 9.14 10.25 4.25
C PHE A 15 10.22 10.66 5.24
N GLY A 16 10.73 11.88 5.09
CA GLY A 16 11.94 12.34 5.70
C GLY A 16 13.18 11.66 5.12
N PHE A 17 14.32 12.29 5.31
CA PHE A 17 15.62 11.77 4.94
C PHE A 17 16.42 11.41 6.18
N VAL A 18 17.31 10.44 6.08
CA VAL A 18 18.18 10.05 7.19
C VAL A 18 19.58 10.64 7.00
N PRO A 19 20.32 10.98 8.07
CA PRO A 19 21.72 11.33 7.95
C PRO A 19 22.52 10.25 7.20
N GLY A 20 23.44 10.68 6.36
CA GLY A 20 24.20 9.85 5.41
C GLY A 20 23.54 9.66 4.03
N GLN A 21 22.29 10.10 3.85
CA GLN A 21 21.58 9.96 2.57
C GLN A 21 21.92 11.11 1.60
N ARG A 22 22.05 10.79 0.31
CA ARG A 22 22.06 11.79 -0.77
C ARG A 22 20.63 12.11 -1.19
N ILE A 23 20.30 13.39 -1.25
CA ILE A 23 18.98 13.88 -1.68
C ILE A 23 19.09 14.59 -3.02
N SER A 24 18.12 14.34 -3.91
CA SER A 24 17.95 15.05 -5.17
C SER A 24 16.94 16.16 -4.99
N ILE A 25 17.26 17.37 -5.46
CA ILE A 25 16.43 18.55 -5.38
C ILE A 25 16.36 19.18 -6.76
N ASP A 26 15.15 19.28 -7.31
CA ASP A 26 14.91 19.84 -8.63
C ASP A 26 14.34 21.25 -8.51
N ILE A 27 14.97 22.22 -9.19
CA ILE A 27 14.43 23.57 -9.33
C ILE A 27 13.81 23.69 -10.72
N HIS A 28 12.48 23.77 -10.77
CA HIS A 28 11.73 24.00 -11.99
C HIS A 28 11.67 25.51 -12.25
N VAL A 29 12.27 25.95 -13.34
CA VAL A 29 12.25 27.32 -13.82
C VAL A 29 11.22 27.41 -14.93
N ILE A 30 10.13 28.15 -14.71
CA ILE A 30 8.99 28.20 -15.62
C ILE A 30 8.77 29.64 -16.08
N GLY A 31 8.49 29.83 -17.37
CA GLY A 31 8.12 31.13 -17.95
C GLY A 31 9.28 32.05 -18.32
N LEU A 32 10.53 31.59 -18.27
CA LEU A 32 11.68 32.30 -18.83
C LEU A 32 11.96 31.87 -20.27
N ASP A 33 12.43 32.81 -21.09
CA ASP A 33 12.97 32.51 -22.42
C ASP A 33 14.35 31.88 -22.32
N LYS A 34 14.80 31.25 -23.43
CA LYS A 34 16.12 30.66 -23.53
C LYS A 34 17.22 31.70 -23.25
N GLN A 35 18.00 31.49 -22.20
CA GLN A 35 19.05 32.41 -21.76
C GLN A 35 19.95 31.77 -20.68
N THR A 36 21.11 32.37 -20.45
CA THR A 36 21.91 32.12 -19.24
C THR A 36 21.33 32.88 -18.05
N VAL A 37 21.16 32.20 -16.92
CA VAL A 37 20.71 32.79 -15.64
C VAL A 37 21.72 32.51 -14.55
N ARG A 38 21.70 33.33 -13.49
CA ARG A 38 22.46 33.07 -12.25
C ARG A 38 21.57 32.41 -11.22
N VAL A 39 22.03 31.28 -10.70
CA VAL A 39 21.30 30.51 -9.69
C VAL A 39 22.00 30.61 -8.34
N ARG A 40 21.22 30.85 -7.29
CA ARG A 40 21.64 30.72 -5.90
C ARG A 40 20.75 29.68 -5.23
N PHE A 41 21.38 28.80 -4.47
CA PHE A 41 20.71 27.71 -3.79
C PHE A 41 21.30 27.54 -2.39
N SER A 42 20.47 27.28 -1.38
CA SER A 42 20.94 26.93 -0.05
C SER A 42 19.99 25.99 0.68
N VAL A 43 20.58 25.18 1.57
CA VAL A 43 19.88 24.34 2.55
C VAL A 43 20.28 24.83 3.93
N ASN A 44 19.30 25.20 4.75
CA ASN A 44 19.51 25.71 6.10
C ASN A 44 18.89 24.76 7.12
N ASP A 45 19.60 24.55 8.22
CA ASP A 45 19.15 23.66 9.30
C ASP A 45 18.06 24.33 10.20
N PRO A 46 17.48 23.60 11.16
CA PRO A 46 16.45 24.15 12.05
C PRO A 46 16.89 25.36 12.89
N LEU A 47 18.19 25.58 13.05
CA LEU A 47 18.76 26.73 13.77
C LEU A 47 19.10 27.91 12.84
N GLY A 48 18.86 27.74 11.53
CA GLY A 48 19.15 28.74 10.50
C GLY A 48 20.58 28.71 9.97
N ALA A 49 21.41 27.74 10.36
CA ALA A 49 22.76 27.61 9.81
C ALA A 49 22.72 27.00 8.40
N THR A 50 23.42 27.62 7.46
CA THR A 50 23.53 27.10 6.09
C THR A 50 24.43 25.87 6.08
N ARG A 51 23.86 24.71 5.73
CA ARG A 51 24.56 23.41 5.62
C ARG A 51 25.06 23.14 4.21
N PHE A 52 24.36 23.66 3.22
CA PHE A 52 24.76 23.58 1.81
C PHE A 52 24.48 24.91 1.12
N SER A 53 25.37 25.36 0.25
CA SER A 53 25.13 26.55 -0.57
C SER A 53 25.87 26.51 -1.90
N LEU A 54 25.17 26.90 -2.96
CA LEU A 54 25.74 27.29 -4.24
C LEU A 54 25.44 28.75 -4.48
N ARG A 55 26.48 29.53 -4.80
CA ARG A 55 26.36 30.98 -4.97
C ARG A 55 26.69 31.36 -6.41
N GLU A 56 25.69 31.94 -7.08
CA GLU A 56 25.84 32.64 -8.36
C GLU A 56 26.43 31.77 -9.46
N VAL A 57 25.97 30.52 -9.53
CA VAL A 57 26.39 29.61 -10.59
C VAL A 57 25.55 29.86 -11.84
N GLU A 58 26.21 30.03 -12.97
CA GLU A 58 25.53 30.19 -14.25
C GLU A 58 24.89 28.87 -14.70
N ARG A 59 23.68 28.96 -15.25
CA ARG A 59 22.91 27.85 -15.80
C ARG A 59 22.23 28.31 -17.08
N GLU A 60 22.19 27.43 -18.06
CA GLU A 60 21.39 27.64 -19.25
C GLU A 60 19.93 27.25 -18.97
N ILE A 61 19.01 28.09 -19.40
CA ILE A 61 17.58 27.83 -19.44
C ILE A 61 17.21 27.62 -20.91
N ASP A 62 16.50 26.54 -21.22
CA ASP A 62 16.14 26.18 -22.61
C ASP A 62 14.83 26.84 -23.08
N GLY A 63 14.14 27.52 -22.18
CA GLY A 63 12.90 28.25 -22.44
C GLY A 63 11.64 27.48 -22.00
N GLY A 64 10.60 28.21 -21.59
CA GLY A 64 9.28 27.67 -21.24
C GLY A 64 9.27 26.93 -19.89
N HIS A 65 9.98 25.81 -19.78
CA HIS A 65 10.18 25.04 -18.54
C HIS A 65 11.55 24.34 -18.59
N THR A 66 12.42 24.65 -17.63
CA THR A 66 13.71 23.98 -17.44
C THR A 66 13.80 23.41 -16.04
N VAL A 67 14.36 22.21 -15.89
CA VAL A 67 14.62 21.58 -14.59
C VAL A 67 16.12 21.63 -14.30
N LEU A 68 16.48 22.18 -13.16
CA LEU A 68 17.86 22.27 -12.70
C LEU A 68 18.05 21.33 -11.50
N PRO A 69 18.73 20.18 -11.67
CA PRO A 69 18.94 19.22 -10.59
C PRO A 69 20.09 19.63 -9.68
N PHE A 70 19.93 19.38 -8.39
CA PHE A 70 20.92 19.61 -7.35
C PHE A 70 20.94 18.41 -6.40
N ASP A 71 22.13 17.87 -6.17
CA ASP A 71 22.34 16.85 -5.15
C ASP A 71 22.90 17.48 -3.87
N CYS A 72 22.39 17.01 -2.74
CA CYS A 72 22.91 17.37 -1.42
C CYS A 72 23.18 16.08 -0.63
N ASP A 73 24.41 15.89 -0.19
CA ASP A 73 24.74 14.81 0.75
C ASP A 73 24.37 15.29 2.16
N LEU A 74 23.50 14.56 2.86
CA LEU A 74 23.17 14.82 4.25
C LEU A 74 24.27 14.22 5.11
N GLU A 75 25.22 15.03 5.54
CA GLU A 75 26.34 14.56 6.35
C GLU A 75 25.87 13.86 7.64
N PRO A 76 26.65 12.92 8.20
CA PRO A 76 26.26 12.18 9.41
C PRO A 76 25.95 13.05 10.64
N ASP A 77 26.40 14.30 10.66
CA ASP A 77 26.17 15.25 11.76
C ASP A 77 24.87 16.07 11.62
N PHE A 78 24.11 15.88 10.53
CA PHE A 78 22.81 16.53 10.34
C PHE A 78 21.86 16.16 11.49
N GLN A 79 21.35 17.19 12.15
CA GLN A 79 20.42 17.01 13.26
C GLN A 79 19.01 16.73 12.74
N PRO A 80 18.19 15.94 13.46
CA PRO A 80 16.79 15.78 13.12
C PRO A 80 16.05 17.12 13.16
N GLY A 81 15.09 17.32 12.24
CA GLY A 81 14.25 18.51 12.18
C GLY A 81 13.93 18.96 10.76
N ALA A 82 13.22 20.08 10.63
CA ALA A 82 12.84 20.67 9.35
C ALA A 82 13.96 21.54 8.77
N TYR A 83 14.35 21.28 7.53
CA TYR A 83 15.37 22.01 6.78
C TYR A 83 14.72 22.87 5.71
N LEU A 84 15.18 24.12 5.60
CA LEU A 84 14.68 25.09 4.62
C LEU A 84 15.58 25.13 3.39
N VAL A 85 15.02 24.73 2.26
CA VAL A 85 15.60 24.92 0.93
C VAL A 85 15.19 26.27 0.39
N THR A 86 16.15 27.04 -0.12
CA THR A 86 15.90 28.31 -0.81
C THR A 86 16.55 28.29 -2.18
N ALA A 87 15.76 28.52 -3.22
CA ALA A 87 16.19 28.65 -4.60
C ALA A 87 15.95 30.08 -5.08
N GLN A 88 16.92 30.65 -5.78
CA GLN A 88 16.80 31.93 -6.45
C GLN A 88 17.37 31.82 -7.86
N VAL A 89 16.63 32.35 -8.84
CA VAL A 89 17.08 32.51 -10.22
C VAL A 89 17.05 34.00 -10.57
N LEU A 90 18.17 34.51 -11.08
CA LEU A 90 18.33 35.87 -11.55
C LEU A 90 18.54 35.87 -13.07
N SER A 91 17.62 36.48 -13.79
CA SER A 91 17.76 36.83 -15.20
C SER A 91 18.18 38.29 -15.31
N GLU A 92 19.42 38.52 -15.75
CA GLU A 92 19.89 39.88 -16.02
C GLU A 92 19.24 40.47 -17.26
N SER A 93 19.04 39.66 -18.31
CA SER A 93 18.49 40.11 -19.59
C SER A 93 17.04 40.57 -19.48
N GLN A 94 16.25 39.95 -18.60
CA GLN A 94 14.85 40.30 -18.38
C GLN A 94 14.65 41.15 -17.12
N HIS A 95 15.72 41.42 -16.35
CA HIS A 95 15.66 42.11 -15.05
C HIS A 95 14.71 41.46 -14.04
N ILE A 96 14.69 40.13 -14.00
CA ILE A 96 13.80 39.35 -13.14
C ILE A 96 14.58 38.57 -12.08
N ARG A 97 14.05 38.55 -10.86
CA ARG A 97 14.50 37.70 -9.77
C ARG A 97 13.32 36.87 -9.27
N ALA A 98 13.38 35.56 -9.48
CA ALA A 98 12.42 34.61 -8.93
C ALA A 98 13.02 33.90 -7.72
N ILE A 99 12.21 33.67 -6.69
CA ILE A 99 12.62 33.01 -5.44
C ILE A 99 11.55 31.97 -5.09
N ALA A 100 11.98 30.78 -4.68
CA ALA A 100 11.11 29.78 -4.07
C ALA A 100 11.78 29.20 -2.82
N THR A 101 10.94 28.72 -1.91
CA THR A 101 11.35 28.02 -0.70
C THR A 101 10.57 26.73 -0.55
N GLU A 102 11.18 25.73 0.06
CA GLU A 102 10.55 24.44 0.31
C GLU A 102 11.15 23.81 1.58
N LEU A 103 10.41 22.92 2.22
CA LEU A 103 10.84 22.20 3.43
C LEU A 103 11.01 20.70 3.15
N PHE A 104 11.97 20.10 3.85
CA PHE A 104 12.04 18.67 4.06
C PHE A 104 12.42 18.37 5.51
N GLU A 105 12.17 17.14 5.95
CA GLU A 105 12.56 16.69 7.30
C GLU A 105 13.77 15.76 7.25
N VAL A 106 14.72 15.98 8.15
CA VAL A 106 15.72 14.97 8.51
C VAL A 106 15.20 14.24 9.75
N VAL A 107 15.18 12.92 9.67
CA VAL A 107 14.64 12.02 10.70
C VAL A 107 15.68 10.97 11.07
N VAL A 108 15.54 10.40 12.25
CA VAL A 108 16.42 9.31 12.71
C VAL A 108 15.51 8.13 13.07
N PRO A 109 15.69 6.95 12.44
CA PRO A 109 14.94 5.75 12.79
C PRO A 109 14.96 5.46 14.28
N ASP A 110 13.90 4.86 14.80
CA ASP A 110 13.71 4.52 16.22
C ASP A 110 13.58 5.74 17.17
N ARG A 111 13.72 6.98 16.69
CA ARG A 111 13.40 8.18 17.49
C ARG A 111 11.93 8.54 17.37
N ARG A 112 11.38 9.13 18.43
CA ARG A 112 10.02 9.68 18.41
C ARG A 112 9.98 11.06 17.75
N LEU A 113 8.96 11.26 16.93
CA LEU A 113 8.51 12.53 16.40
C LEU A 113 7.83 13.35 17.51
N THR A 114 7.59 14.63 17.23
CA THR A 114 6.97 15.56 18.19
C THR A 114 5.53 15.18 18.56
N ASP A 115 4.84 14.44 17.70
CA ASP A 115 3.49 13.92 17.94
C ASP A 115 3.49 12.54 18.64
N GLY A 116 4.66 12.08 19.08
CA GLY A 116 4.84 10.84 19.82
C GLY A 116 5.07 9.61 18.96
N PHE A 117 4.85 9.66 17.64
CA PHE A 117 5.08 8.49 16.79
C PHE A 117 6.56 8.14 16.64
N PRO A 118 6.96 6.86 16.61
CA PRO A 118 8.31 6.49 16.22
C PRO A 118 8.53 6.72 14.71
N VAL A 119 9.72 7.16 14.34
CA VAL A 119 10.22 7.05 12.96
C VAL A 119 10.45 5.58 12.68
N ALA A 120 9.82 5.05 11.64
CA ALA A 120 9.87 3.63 11.35
C ALA A 120 11.25 3.22 10.83
N PRO A 121 11.81 2.09 11.31
CA PRO A 121 12.96 1.46 10.66
C PRO A 121 12.65 1.13 9.20
N ARG A 122 13.68 1.24 8.36
CA ARG A 122 13.58 1.05 6.89
C ARG A 122 14.27 -0.23 6.43
N ASP A 123 15.20 -0.75 7.22
CA ASP A 123 16.07 -1.87 6.89
C ASP A 123 15.57 -3.22 7.43
N ARG A 124 14.61 -3.22 8.36
CA ARG A 124 14.11 -4.42 9.04
C ARG A 124 12.67 -4.27 9.51
N ILE A 125 12.03 -5.42 9.77
CA ILE A 125 10.74 -5.47 10.47
C ILE A 125 10.98 -5.51 11.98
N ILE A 126 10.25 -4.68 12.73
CA ILE A 126 10.29 -4.66 14.20
C ILE A 126 9.35 -5.73 14.77
N ASP A 127 9.65 -6.19 15.97
CA ASP A 127 8.75 -7.05 16.72
C ASP A 127 7.48 -6.29 17.16
N ALA A 128 6.39 -7.01 17.40
CA ALA A 128 5.17 -6.42 17.92
C ALA A 128 5.37 -5.89 19.35
N ASN A 129 4.65 -4.82 19.68
CA ASN A 129 4.74 -4.16 21.00
C ASN A 129 4.26 -5.03 22.17
N HIS A 130 3.59 -6.14 21.86
CA HIS A 130 2.97 -7.05 22.81
C HIS A 130 3.41 -8.48 22.52
N ALA A 131 3.54 -9.29 23.56
CA ALA A 131 3.79 -10.72 23.43
C ALA A 131 2.48 -11.46 23.17
N PHE A 132 2.45 -12.27 22.12
CA PHE A 132 1.32 -13.10 21.73
C PHE A 132 1.70 -14.57 21.83
N GLU A 133 0.80 -15.35 22.43
CA GLU A 133 0.95 -16.79 22.51
C GLU A 133 0.98 -17.41 21.09
N PRO A 134 1.88 -18.38 20.85
CA PRO A 134 1.88 -19.13 19.60
C PRO A 134 0.52 -19.76 19.32
N THR A 135 0.05 -19.65 18.08
CA THR A 135 -1.17 -20.32 17.62
C THR A 135 -0.79 -21.52 16.77
N ASP A 136 -1.20 -22.71 17.19
CA ASP A 136 -0.93 -23.96 16.47
C ASP A 136 -1.83 -24.12 15.23
N THR A 137 -1.42 -25.06 14.37
CA THR A 137 -2.13 -25.37 13.12
C THR A 137 -3.52 -25.95 13.36
N GLU A 138 -3.73 -26.71 14.46
CA GLU A 138 -5.05 -27.28 14.80
C GLU A 138 -6.07 -26.17 15.11
N THR A 139 -5.65 -25.14 15.85
CA THR A 139 -6.47 -23.97 16.14
C THR A 139 -6.85 -23.21 14.87
N LEU A 140 -5.90 -23.06 13.93
CA LEU A 140 -6.18 -22.41 12.65
C LEU A 140 -7.06 -23.26 11.73
N ASP A 141 -6.91 -24.59 11.72
CA ASP A 141 -7.82 -25.48 10.98
C ASP A 141 -9.25 -25.39 11.53
N ALA A 142 -9.42 -25.42 12.84
CA ALA A 142 -10.73 -25.26 13.48
C ALA A 142 -11.37 -23.89 13.15
N ALA A 143 -10.57 -22.82 13.15
CA ALA A 143 -11.00 -21.49 12.76
C ALA A 143 -11.36 -21.43 11.26
N PHE A 144 -10.56 -22.06 10.38
CA PHE A 144 -10.83 -22.16 8.95
C PHE A 144 -12.15 -22.88 8.67
N ARG A 145 -12.40 -24.03 9.33
CA ARG A 145 -13.66 -24.78 9.20
C ARG A 145 -14.88 -23.98 9.66
N THR A 146 -14.71 -23.19 10.73
CA THR A 146 -15.77 -22.28 11.22
C THR A 146 -16.08 -21.20 10.17
N ALA A 147 -15.04 -20.55 9.64
CA ALA A 147 -15.21 -19.54 8.58
C ALA A 147 -15.80 -20.16 7.29
N HIS A 148 -15.37 -21.36 6.91
CA HIS A 148 -15.90 -22.10 5.76
C HIS A 148 -17.41 -22.35 5.90
N ALA A 149 -17.88 -22.79 7.07
CA ALA A 149 -19.30 -23.05 7.31
C ALA A 149 -20.16 -21.79 7.15
N GLU A 150 -19.67 -20.64 7.61
CA GLU A 150 -20.36 -19.36 7.42
C GLU A 150 -20.34 -18.91 5.96
N CYS A 151 -19.22 -19.08 5.23
CA CYS A 151 -19.18 -18.81 3.79
C CYS A 151 -20.16 -19.67 3.00
N GLU A 152 -20.24 -20.98 3.27
CA GLU A 152 -21.18 -21.87 2.58
C GLU A 152 -22.64 -21.48 2.84
N ALA A 153 -22.96 -21.00 4.04
CA ALA A 153 -24.30 -20.52 4.37
C ALA A 153 -24.72 -19.26 3.58
N CYS A 154 -23.74 -18.49 3.09
CA CYS A 154 -23.95 -17.26 2.33
C CYS A 154 -23.62 -17.40 0.84
N ARG A 155 -23.42 -18.62 0.35
CA ARG A 155 -23.08 -18.90 -1.04
C ARG A 155 -24.31 -18.82 -1.94
N ASN A 156 -24.17 -18.13 -3.06
CA ASN A 156 -25.20 -17.98 -4.08
C ASN A 156 -25.14 -19.13 -5.11
N ALA A 157 -26.25 -19.37 -5.80
CA ALA A 157 -26.35 -20.44 -6.80
C ALA A 157 -25.46 -20.22 -8.04
N ASP A 158 -25.09 -18.98 -8.32
CA ASP A 158 -24.22 -18.58 -9.42
C ASP A 158 -22.71 -18.71 -9.10
N GLY A 159 -22.37 -19.10 -7.88
CA GLY A 159 -20.98 -19.22 -7.41
C GLY A 159 -20.45 -17.98 -6.68
N GLY A 160 -21.19 -16.88 -6.62
CA GLY A 160 -20.85 -15.71 -5.81
C GLY A 160 -21.10 -15.93 -4.30
N TRP A 161 -20.67 -14.95 -3.48
CA TRP A 161 -20.94 -14.93 -2.04
C TRP A 161 -21.52 -13.60 -1.58
N GLY A 162 -22.45 -13.72 -0.64
CA GLY A 162 -23.09 -12.61 0.04
C GLY A 162 -24.25 -11.99 -0.74
N THR A 163 -24.95 -11.09 -0.05
CA THR A 163 -26.01 -10.26 -0.61
C THR A 163 -25.80 -8.83 -0.13
N VAL A 164 -25.97 -7.86 -1.01
CA VAL A 164 -26.07 -6.46 -0.58
C VAL A 164 -27.56 -6.15 -0.53
N PRO A 165 -28.14 -5.84 0.65
CA PRO A 165 -29.52 -5.38 0.72
C PRO A 165 -29.72 -4.21 -0.26
N ASP A 166 -30.66 -4.38 -1.19
CA ASP A 166 -31.01 -3.41 -2.23
C ASP A 166 -29.97 -3.19 -3.36
N ALA A 167 -28.96 -4.05 -3.53
CA ALA A 167 -28.17 -4.10 -4.77
C ALA A 167 -28.42 -5.40 -5.55
N GLU A 168 -28.31 -5.34 -6.88
CA GLU A 168 -28.54 -6.52 -7.73
C GLU A 168 -27.49 -7.62 -7.52
N LYS A 169 -26.27 -7.25 -7.12
CA LYS A 169 -25.12 -8.16 -6.98
C LYS A 169 -24.24 -7.82 -5.76
N PRO A 170 -23.48 -8.79 -5.21
CA PRO A 170 -22.50 -8.53 -4.17
C PRO A 170 -21.31 -7.69 -4.71
N ALA A 171 -20.72 -6.87 -3.83
CA ALA A 171 -19.46 -6.18 -4.15
C ALA A 171 -18.34 -7.21 -4.35
N TYR A 172 -17.55 -7.08 -5.43
CA TYR A 172 -16.63 -8.14 -5.87
C TYR A 172 -15.53 -8.48 -4.87
N ARG A 173 -15.22 -7.56 -3.95
CA ARG A 173 -14.32 -7.84 -2.81
C ARG A 173 -14.73 -9.06 -1.98
N TRP A 174 -16.02 -9.34 -1.82
CA TRP A 174 -16.49 -10.46 -1.00
C TRP A 174 -16.26 -11.82 -1.65
N PRO A 175 -16.78 -12.10 -2.87
CA PRO A 175 -16.46 -13.34 -3.55
C PRO A 175 -14.95 -13.49 -3.74
N ALA A 176 -14.21 -12.43 -4.07
CA ALA A 176 -12.75 -12.48 -4.18
C ALA A 176 -12.07 -12.93 -2.87
N ASN A 177 -12.47 -12.39 -1.71
CA ASN A 177 -11.94 -12.80 -0.41
C ASN A 177 -12.21 -14.29 -0.14
N VAL A 178 -13.44 -14.75 -0.37
CA VAL A 178 -13.82 -16.15 -0.12
C VAL A 178 -13.09 -17.10 -1.08
N ILE A 179 -12.99 -16.76 -2.36
CA ILE A 179 -12.22 -17.51 -3.36
C ILE A 179 -10.78 -17.66 -2.91
N LEU A 180 -10.12 -16.57 -2.52
CA LEU A 180 -8.75 -16.58 -2.05
C LEU A 180 -8.59 -17.45 -0.80
N GLY A 181 -9.51 -17.34 0.17
CA GLY A 181 -9.54 -18.21 1.33
C GLY A 181 -9.60 -19.69 0.97
N TYR A 182 -10.44 -20.08 0.01
CA TYR A 182 -10.50 -21.46 -0.46
C TYR A 182 -9.26 -21.90 -1.25
N LEU A 183 -8.65 -21.02 -2.04
CA LEU A 183 -7.39 -21.32 -2.73
C LEU A 183 -6.27 -21.59 -1.73
N TYR A 184 -6.09 -20.73 -0.72
CA TYR A 184 -5.06 -20.93 0.31
C TYR A 184 -5.37 -22.13 1.21
N GLY A 185 -6.64 -22.33 1.56
CA GLY A 185 -7.09 -23.51 2.30
C GLY A 185 -6.84 -24.82 1.55
N TYR A 186 -7.07 -24.84 0.22
CA TYR A 186 -6.72 -25.97 -0.63
C TYR A 186 -5.23 -26.27 -0.62
N GLU A 187 -4.38 -25.24 -0.77
CA GLU A 187 -2.94 -25.42 -0.76
C GLU A 187 -2.41 -25.92 0.59
N ALA A 188 -3.02 -25.49 1.70
CA ALA A 188 -2.62 -25.89 3.04
C ALA A 188 -3.12 -27.30 3.42
N LEU A 189 -4.37 -27.63 3.08
CA LEU A 189 -5.07 -28.83 3.56
C LEU A 189 -5.21 -29.94 2.52
N GLY A 190 -5.01 -29.63 1.23
CA GLY A 190 -5.15 -30.58 0.12
C GLY A 190 -6.59 -31.03 -0.16
N ASP A 191 -7.60 -30.38 0.43
CA ASP A 191 -9.01 -30.76 0.26
C ASP A 191 -9.57 -30.22 -1.07
N GLU A 192 -9.80 -31.13 -2.01
CA GLU A 192 -10.33 -30.84 -3.35
C GLU A 192 -11.70 -30.14 -3.32
N GLN A 193 -12.47 -30.27 -2.23
CA GLN A 193 -13.70 -29.48 -2.05
C GLN A 193 -13.40 -27.98 -2.11
N TYR A 194 -12.34 -27.51 -1.45
CA TYR A 194 -12.00 -26.09 -1.44
C TYR A 194 -11.59 -25.60 -2.83
N ARG A 195 -10.82 -26.41 -3.58
CA ARG A 195 -10.50 -26.11 -4.99
C ARG A 195 -11.76 -25.98 -5.84
N LYS A 196 -12.71 -26.92 -5.70
CA LYS A 196 -13.99 -26.88 -6.45
C LYS A 196 -14.83 -25.64 -6.10
N LEU A 197 -14.86 -25.24 -4.83
CA LEU A 197 -15.56 -24.03 -4.38
C LEU A 197 -14.91 -22.77 -4.97
N ALA A 198 -13.58 -22.68 -4.91
CA ALA A 198 -12.82 -21.58 -5.49
C ALA A 198 -13.07 -21.45 -7.00
N VAL A 199 -13.00 -22.56 -7.76
CA VAL A 199 -13.28 -22.58 -9.22
C VAL A 199 -14.67 -22.06 -9.54
N GLY A 200 -15.70 -22.46 -8.79
CA GLY A 200 -17.06 -21.93 -8.99
C GLY A 200 -17.15 -20.41 -8.78
N GLY A 201 -16.41 -19.89 -7.79
CA GLY A 201 -16.30 -18.45 -7.57
C GLY A 201 -15.50 -17.70 -8.64
N LEU A 202 -14.42 -18.30 -9.13
CA LEU A 202 -13.63 -17.74 -10.21
C LEU A 202 -14.45 -17.68 -11.51
N ASP A 203 -15.24 -18.71 -11.80
CA ASP A 203 -16.14 -18.73 -12.95
C ASP A 203 -17.25 -17.66 -12.85
N TYR A 204 -17.74 -17.38 -11.63
CA TYR A 204 -18.59 -16.22 -11.37
C TYR A 204 -17.87 -14.90 -11.73
N LEU A 205 -16.64 -14.68 -11.24
CA LEU A 205 -15.87 -13.46 -11.56
C LEU A 205 -15.61 -13.32 -13.07
N LEU A 206 -15.37 -14.43 -13.79
CA LEU A 206 -15.23 -14.40 -15.24
C LEU A 206 -16.49 -13.91 -15.94
N ALA A 207 -17.67 -14.37 -15.51
CA ALA A 207 -18.95 -13.97 -16.08
C ALA A 207 -19.29 -12.50 -15.81
N GLU A 208 -18.71 -11.93 -14.75
CA GLU A 208 -18.93 -10.57 -14.29
C GLU A 208 -17.96 -9.53 -14.86
N GLN A 209 -16.88 -9.98 -15.49
CA GLN A 209 -15.90 -9.09 -16.09
C GLN A 209 -16.48 -8.39 -17.32
N GLU A 210 -16.36 -7.06 -17.39
CA GLU A 210 -16.79 -6.30 -18.56
C GLU A 210 -15.88 -6.58 -19.77
N GLU A 211 -16.37 -6.28 -20.98
CA GLU A 211 -15.61 -6.49 -22.22
C GLU A 211 -14.25 -5.76 -22.22
N ASN A 212 -14.18 -4.59 -21.59
CA ASN A 212 -12.93 -3.84 -21.46
C ASN A 212 -11.96 -4.44 -20.43
N GLY A 213 -12.40 -5.40 -19.61
CA GLY A 213 -11.60 -6.05 -18.56
C GLY A 213 -11.83 -5.55 -17.14
N ALA A 214 -12.59 -4.46 -16.96
CA ALA A 214 -12.89 -3.88 -15.65
C ALA A 214 -14.02 -4.61 -14.93
N PHE A 215 -14.19 -4.28 -13.64
CA PHE A 215 -15.30 -4.76 -12.81
C PHE A 215 -16.13 -3.58 -12.30
N ARG A 216 -17.45 -3.72 -12.32
CA ARG A 216 -18.38 -2.69 -11.83
C ARG A 216 -18.25 -2.48 -10.33
N TRP A 217 -18.36 -1.22 -9.93
CA TRP A 217 -18.58 -0.92 -8.54
C TRP A 217 -20.07 -1.05 -8.21
N TRP A 218 -20.38 -1.94 -7.28
CA TRP A 218 -21.75 -2.18 -6.79
C TRP A 218 -21.97 -1.45 -5.46
N TYR A 219 -22.96 -0.56 -5.45
CA TYR A 219 -23.38 0.14 -4.24
C TYR A 219 -24.89 0.35 -4.24
N LYS A 220 -25.51 0.42 -3.05
CA LYS A 220 -26.96 0.54 -2.86
C LYS A 220 -27.61 1.65 -3.70
N ALA A 221 -26.91 2.77 -3.89
CA ALA A 221 -27.42 3.92 -4.64
C ALA A 221 -27.38 3.73 -6.17
N VAL A 222 -26.75 2.66 -6.68
CA VAL A 222 -26.56 2.42 -8.12
C VAL A 222 -26.87 0.95 -8.46
N PRO A 223 -28.16 0.61 -8.66
CA PRO A 223 -28.60 -0.78 -8.84
C PRO A 223 -27.95 -1.53 -10.00
N GLY A 224 -27.56 -0.85 -11.10
CA GLY A 224 -26.88 -1.47 -12.26
C GLY A 224 -25.35 -1.48 -12.20
N GLY A 225 -24.78 -1.13 -11.05
CA GLY A 225 -23.36 -0.88 -10.87
C GLY A 225 -22.85 0.33 -11.68
N VAL A 226 -21.63 0.76 -11.42
CA VAL A 226 -20.99 1.85 -12.17
C VAL A 226 -19.57 1.51 -12.56
N MET A 227 -19.19 1.95 -13.77
CA MET A 227 -17.78 2.09 -14.15
C MET A 227 -17.22 3.35 -13.49
N ASN A 228 -16.73 3.21 -12.27
CA ASN A 228 -16.04 4.26 -11.54
C ASN A 228 -14.61 4.49 -12.06
N GLN A 229 -14.44 5.11 -13.23
CA GLN A 229 -13.10 5.34 -13.80
C GLN A 229 -12.13 6.15 -12.89
N ARG A 230 -12.61 6.73 -11.78
CA ARG A 230 -11.80 7.46 -10.80
C ARG A 230 -11.27 6.57 -9.67
N ASP A 231 -12.06 5.62 -9.17
CA ASP A 231 -11.69 4.71 -8.07
C ASP A 231 -11.79 3.20 -8.41
N ASN A 232 -11.97 2.85 -9.69
CA ASN A 232 -12.31 1.50 -10.17
C ASN A 232 -11.29 0.40 -9.85
N PHE A 233 -10.09 0.77 -9.40
CA PHE A 233 -9.09 -0.22 -9.01
C PHE A 233 -9.54 -1.03 -7.81
N TYR A 234 -10.49 -0.53 -6.99
CA TYR A 234 -11.00 -1.27 -5.85
C TYR A 234 -11.57 -2.65 -6.24
N ASP A 235 -12.64 -2.69 -7.04
CA ASP A 235 -13.25 -3.95 -7.44
C ASP A 235 -12.40 -4.73 -8.44
N THR A 236 -11.78 -4.02 -9.39
CA THR A 236 -10.93 -4.65 -10.41
C THR A 236 -9.68 -5.27 -9.78
N GLY A 237 -9.11 -4.66 -8.74
CA GLY A 237 -7.96 -5.18 -8.02
C GLY A 237 -8.28 -6.44 -7.23
N TRP A 238 -9.42 -6.46 -6.52
CA TRP A 238 -9.89 -7.66 -5.82
C TRP A 238 -10.16 -8.82 -6.77
N ALA A 239 -10.96 -8.59 -7.82
CA ALA A 239 -11.29 -9.63 -8.78
C ALA A 239 -10.06 -10.08 -9.57
N GLY A 240 -9.21 -9.14 -10.00
CA GLY A 240 -7.95 -9.41 -10.68
C GLY A 240 -6.98 -10.24 -9.83
N MET A 241 -6.84 -9.94 -8.54
CA MET A 241 -6.02 -10.74 -7.62
C MET A 241 -6.58 -12.16 -7.45
N ALA A 242 -7.89 -12.31 -7.26
CA ALA A 242 -8.51 -13.63 -7.14
C ALA A 242 -8.32 -14.47 -8.41
N LEU A 243 -8.54 -13.88 -9.60
CA LEU A 243 -8.33 -14.55 -10.89
C LEU A 243 -6.84 -14.92 -11.10
N ALA A 244 -5.90 -14.06 -10.70
CA ALA A 244 -4.47 -14.34 -10.82
C ALA A 244 -4.03 -15.50 -9.92
N GLU A 245 -4.45 -15.51 -8.66
CA GLU A 245 -4.20 -16.63 -7.74
C GLU A 245 -4.93 -17.90 -8.21
N GLY A 246 -6.12 -17.75 -8.78
CA GLY A 246 -6.87 -18.84 -9.42
C GLY A 246 -6.09 -19.50 -10.55
N PHE A 247 -5.48 -18.71 -11.45
CA PHE A 247 -4.57 -19.22 -12.47
C PHE A 247 -3.37 -19.94 -11.85
N ARG A 248 -2.71 -19.34 -10.85
CA ARG A 248 -1.54 -19.93 -10.18
C ARG A 248 -1.83 -21.33 -9.62
N VAL A 249 -2.99 -21.52 -9.00
CA VAL A 249 -3.37 -22.78 -8.35
C VAL A 249 -3.95 -23.80 -9.33
N THR A 250 -4.72 -23.36 -10.34
CA THR A 250 -5.45 -24.27 -11.24
C THR A 250 -4.75 -24.54 -12.56
N GLY A 251 -3.89 -23.62 -13.02
CA GLY A 251 -3.29 -23.63 -14.35
C GLY A 251 -4.27 -23.33 -15.50
N GLU A 252 -5.52 -22.91 -15.21
CA GLU A 252 -6.52 -22.65 -16.25
C GLU A 252 -6.32 -21.28 -16.92
N GLU A 253 -5.89 -21.30 -18.20
CA GLU A 253 -5.55 -20.09 -18.97
C GLU A 253 -6.67 -19.05 -19.05
N LYS A 254 -7.94 -19.48 -18.99
CA LYS A 254 -9.11 -18.57 -19.00
C LYS A 254 -9.04 -17.52 -17.89
N TYR A 255 -8.45 -17.87 -16.74
CA TYR A 255 -8.26 -16.94 -15.63
C TYR A 255 -7.12 -15.96 -15.93
N LEU A 256 -5.99 -16.44 -16.47
CA LEU A 256 -4.88 -15.58 -16.88
C LEU A 256 -5.31 -14.55 -17.94
N ASP A 257 -6.10 -14.98 -18.93
CA ASP A 257 -6.64 -14.10 -19.96
C ASP A 257 -7.55 -13.01 -19.40
N ALA A 258 -8.34 -13.32 -18.36
CA ALA A 258 -9.14 -12.32 -17.66
C ALA A 258 -8.27 -11.31 -16.92
N VAL A 259 -7.19 -11.76 -16.25
CA VAL A 259 -6.25 -10.85 -15.59
C VAL A 259 -5.53 -9.96 -16.61
N ARG A 260 -5.15 -10.48 -17.79
CA ARG A 260 -4.58 -9.69 -18.89
C ARG A 260 -5.52 -8.58 -19.35
N ARG A 261 -6.83 -8.84 -19.47
CA ARG A 261 -7.84 -7.81 -19.79
C ARG A 261 -7.95 -6.76 -18.70
N ALA A 262 -8.01 -7.17 -17.43
CA ALA A 262 -8.03 -6.25 -16.29
C ALA A 262 -6.79 -5.34 -16.24
N ALA A 263 -5.62 -5.88 -16.57
CA ALA A 263 -4.38 -5.12 -16.70
C ALA A 263 -4.39 -4.18 -17.89
N GLY A 264 -4.87 -4.63 -19.05
CA GLY A 264 -5.04 -3.79 -20.23
C GLY A 264 -5.85 -2.54 -19.92
N TRP A 265 -7.01 -2.70 -19.26
CA TRP A 265 -7.80 -1.57 -18.80
C TRP A 265 -7.07 -0.71 -17.76
N THR A 266 -6.50 -1.33 -16.72
CA THR A 266 -5.81 -0.64 -15.62
C THR A 266 -4.64 0.20 -16.12
N MET A 267 -3.88 -0.26 -17.11
CA MET A 267 -2.76 0.47 -17.71
C MET A 267 -3.19 1.73 -18.48
N THR A 268 -4.47 1.84 -18.88
CA THR A 268 -5.02 3.05 -19.54
C THR A 268 -5.54 4.10 -18.57
N CYS A 269 -5.74 3.75 -17.31
CA CYS A 269 -6.30 4.65 -16.31
C CYS A 269 -5.26 5.65 -15.78
N PRO A 270 -5.64 6.91 -15.51
CA PRO A 270 -4.75 7.87 -14.85
C PRO A 270 -4.45 7.45 -13.41
N PHE A 271 -3.55 8.20 -12.75
CA PHE A 271 -3.44 8.13 -11.28
C PHE A 271 -4.74 8.61 -10.63
N THR A 272 -5.12 7.95 -9.54
CA THR A 272 -6.33 8.31 -8.79
C THR A 272 -6.08 9.50 -7.86
N GLY A 273 -4.82 9.74 -7.50
CA GLY A 273 -4.45 10.66 -6.42
C GLY A 273 -4.68 10.08 -5.02
N ASN A 274 -5.01 8.79 -4.93
CA ASN A 274 -5.23 8.08 -3.70
C ASN A 274 -4.35 6.81 -3.62
N ASN A 275 -3.51 6.74 -2.59
CA ASN A 275 -2.47 5.71 -2.47
C ASN A 275 -3.04 4.29 -2.49
N ASN A 276 -4.11 4.03 -1.74
CA ASN A 276 -4.69 2.69 -1.66
C ASN A 276 -5.34 2.26 -2.98
N TYR A 277 -6.00 3.18 -3.70
CA TYR A 277 -6.58 2.87 -5.01
C TYR A 277 -5.51 2.52 -6.03
N ASP A 278 -4.45 3.32 -6.14
CA ASP A 278 -3.33 3.01 -7.03
C ASP A 278 -2.60 1.72 -6.62
N ALA A 279 -2.59 1.35 -5.33
CA ALA A 279 -1.98 0.11 -4.85
C ALA A 279 -2.72 -1.17 -5.26
N PHE A 280 -4.04 -1.13 -5.49
CA PHE A 280 -4.80 -2.30 -5.98
C PHE A 280 -4.29 -2.82 -7.33
N ALA A 281 -3.83 -1.92 -8.21
CA ALA A 281 -3.25 -2.30 -9.50
C ALA A 281 -2.04 -3.22 -9.31
N LEU A 282 -1.24 -2.99 -8.26
CA LEU A 282 -0.03 -3.75 -7.98
C LEU A 282 -0.34 -5.22 -7.63
N TRP A 283 -1.53 -5.51 -7.10
CA TRP A 283 -1.89 -6.84 -6.61
C TRP A 283 -1.84 -7.91 -7.70
N PHE A 284 -2.30 -7.56 -8.90
CA PHE A 284 -2.37 -8.49 -10.03
C PHE A 284 -1.39 -8.14 -11.16
N LEU A 285 -0.93 -6.89 -11.30
CA LEU A 285 0.15 -6.56 -12.24
C LEU A 285 1.45 -7.29 -11.88
N SER A 286 1.75 -7.38 -10.57
CA SER A 286 2.94 -8.09 -10.08
C SER A 286 2.87 -9.58 -10.40
N LEU A 287 1.70 -10.21 -10.16
CA LEU A 287 1.47 -11.62 -10.50
C LEU A 287 1.51 -11.87 -12.01
N LEU A 288 0.98 -10.95 -12.83
CA LEU A 288 1.09 -11.07 -14.29
C LEU A 288 2.53 -11.06 -14.77
N TYR A 289 3.36 -10.17 -14.21
CA TYR A 289 4.79 -10.17 -14.51
C TYR A 289 5.42 -11.51 -14.10
N GLU A 290 5.14 -12.01 -12.90
CA GLU A 290 5.63 -13.32 -12.44
C GLU A 290 5.27 -14.46 -13.40
N PHE A 291 4.02 -14.51 -13.87
CA PHE A 291 3.54 -15.59 -14.72
C PHE A 291 4.01 -15.50 -16.18
N THR A 292 4.28 -14.29 -16.67
CA THR A 292 4.50 -14.05 -18.11
C THR A 292 5.90 -13.57 -18.47
N GLY A 293 6.62 -12.96 -17.52
CA GLY A 293 7.87 -12.25 -17.78
C GLY A 293 7.72 -11.00 -18.64
N ASP A 294 6.49 -10.52 -18.90
CA ASP A 294 6.25 -9.33 -19.73
C ASP A 294 6.52 -8.06 -18.92
N GLU A 295 7.66 -7.43 -19.20
CA GLU A 295 8.19 -6.25 -18.51
C GLU A 295 7.20 -5.08 -18.43
N LYS A 296 6.27 -4.94 -19.37
CA LYS A 296 5.32 -3.82 -19.34
C LYS A 296 4.47 -3.81 -18.06
N TYR A 297 4.19 -4.99 -17.49
CA TYR A 297 3.43 -5.11 -16.25
C TYR A 297 4.28 -4.68 -15.05
N LEU A 298 5.55 -5.07 -15.03
CA LEU A 298 6.49 -4.65 -14.00
C LEU A 298 6.76 -3.14 -14.06
N GLU A 299 7.09 -2.61 -15.24
CA GLU A 299 7.33 -1.19 -15.46
C GLU A 299 6.12 -0.35 -15.06
N THR A 300 4.90 -0.79 -15.39
CA THR A 300 3.68 -0.12 -14.95
C THR A 300 3.52 -0.15 -13.43
N ALA A 301 3.76 -1.30 -12.80
CA ALA A 301 3.68 -1.43 -11.35
C ALA A 301 4.70 -0.50 -10.65
N VAL A 302 5.95 -0.45 -11.14
CA VAL A 302 6.99 0.47 -10.64
C VAL A 302 6.60 1.93 -10.85
N TRP A 303 6.12 2.29 -12.03
CA TRP A 303 5.67 3.64 -12.35
C TRP A 303 4.51 4.10 -11.45
N ARG A 304 3.51 3.23 -11.23
CA ARG A 304 2.40 3.49 -10.30
C ARG A 304 2.85 3.59 -8.86
N THR A 305 3.76 2.73 -8.43
CA THR A 305 4.30 2.81 -7.07
C THR A 305 4.98 4.15 -6.83
N ARG A 306 5.82 4.61 -7.75
CA ARG A 306 6.52 5.91 -7.64
C ARG A 306 5.57 7.09 -7.69
N GLY A 307 4.62 7.09 -8.65
CA GLY A 307 3.76 8.25 -8.93
C GLY A 307 2.54 8.36 -8.01
N GLY A 308 1.96 7.24 -7.60
CA GLY A 308 0.71 7.20 -6.82
C GLY A 308 0.87 6.66 -5.40
N VAL A 309 1.65 5.60 -5.21
CA VAL A 309 1.66 4.87 -3.92
C VAL A 309 2.63 5.49 -2.90
N PHE A 310 3.86 5.83 -3.30
CA PHE A 310 4.85 6.45 -2.40
C PHE A 310 4.48 7.86 -1.96
N PHE A 311 3.64 8.53 -2.73
CA PHE A 311 3.24 9.91 -2.47
C PHE A 311 2.71 10.07 -1.04
N ALA A 312 3.20 11.08 -0.32
CA ALA A 312 2.78 11.45 1.03
C ALA A 312 2.98 10.40 2.14
N GLN A 313 3.69 9.29 1.91
CA GLN A 313 4.07 8.41 3.01
C GLN A 313 4.99 9.16 3.98
N LEU A 314 4.69 9.05 5.27
CA LEU A 314 5.31 9.80 6.38
C LEU A 314 6.52 9.07 6.98
N PRO A 315 7.36 9.74 7.80
CA PRO A 315 8.54 9.09 8.41
C PRO A 315 8.21 7.92 9.33
N ARG A 316 7.00 7.93 9.90
CA ARG A 316 6.43 6.81 10.66
C ARG A 316 6.00 5.62 9.81
N GLY A 317 6.08 5.70 8.48
CA GLY A 317 5.72 4.64 7.55
C GLY A 317 4.27 4.63 7.07
N GLY A 318 3.34 5.27 7.79
CA GLY A 318 1.95 5.42 7.39
C GLY A 318 1.71 6.55 6.38
N TRP A 319 0.45 6.66 5.92
CA TRP A 319 -0.04 7.71 5.03
C TRP A 319 -1.09 8.56 5.76
N PRO A 320 -1.18 9.87 5.50
CA PRO A 320 -2.09 10.76 6.20
C PRO A 320 -3.55 10.62 5.75
N GLY A 321 -4.45 11.30 6.47
CA GLY A 321 -5.86 11.43 6.11
C GLY A 321 -6.59 10.09 6.07
N HIS A 322 -7.37 9.88 5.02
CA HIS A 322 -8.11 8.64 4.79
C HIS A 322 -7.24 7.39 4.83
N ASN A 323 -6.06 7.46 4.20
CA ASN A 323 -5.15 6.32 4.16
C ASN A 323 -4.56 5.97 5.52
N PHE A 324 -4.69 6.82 6.55
CA PHE A 324 -4.21 6.51 7.90
C PHE A 324 -4.96 5.34 8.55
N HIS A 325 -6.19 5.07 8.12
CA HIS A 325 -6.99 3.98 8.67
C HIS A 325 -6.42 2.60 8.29
N ILE A 326 -6.37 1.68 9.26
CA ILE A 326 -5.68 0.38 9.11
C ILE A 326 -6.14 -0.43 7.90
N GLY A 327 -7.41 -0.36 7.52
CA GLY A 327 -7.91 -1.01 6.30
C GLY A 327 -7.22 -0.53 5.02
N TYR A 328 -6.99 0.78 4.88
CA TYR A 328 -6.38 1.34 3.68
C TYR A 328 -4.85 1.26 3.72
N GLN A 329 -4.26 1.32 4.92
CA GLN A 329 -2.88 0.92 5.14
C GLN A 329 -2.66 -0.50 4.61
N SER A 330 -3.45 -1.47 5.09
CA SER A 330 -3.36 -2.88 4.67
C SER A 330 -3.40 -3.05 3.16
N ILE A 331 -4.30 -2.34 2.46
CA ILE A 331 -4.39 -2.37 0.99
C ILE A 331 -3.09 -1.89 0.33
N THR A 332 -2.58 -0.76 0.82
CA THR A 332 -1.38 -0.11 0.30
C THR A 332 -0.16 -1.01 0.51
N VAL A 333 0.01 -1.53 1.73
CA VAL A 333 1.13 -2.40 2.09
C VAL A 333 1.07 -3.73 1.32
N ASN A 334 -0.10 -4.32 1.10
CA ASN A 334 -0.24 -5.51 0.24
C ASN A 334 0.21 -5.24 -1.20
N GLY A 335 -0.07 -4.05 -1.74
CA GLY A 335 0.40 -3.65 -3.07
C GLY A 335 1.92 -3.57 -3.14
N LEU A 336 2.54 -2.91 -2.16
CA LEU A 336 4.00 -2.83 -2.06
C LEU A 336 4.65 -4.21 -1.89
N ALA A 337 4.10 -5.05 -1.00
CA ALA A 337 4.58 -6.41 -0.78
C ALA A 337 4.43 -7.29 -2.04
N SER A 338 3.33 -7.14 -2.79
CA SER A 338 3.11 -7.88 -4.03
C SER A 338 4.16 -7.54 -5.10
N LEU A 339 4.49 -6.25 -5.27
CA LEU A 339 5.56 -5.84 -6.18
C LEU A 339 6.93 -6.30 -5.67
N TYR A 340 7.18 -6.15 -4.36
CA TYR A 340 8.46 -6.51 -3.78
C TYR A 340 8.76 -8.01 -3.90
N ASP A 341 7.74 -8.87 -3.78
CA ASP A 341 7.88 -10.32 -3.91
C ASP A 341 8.45 -10.72 -5.28
N VAL A 342 7.96 -10.09 -6.36
CA VAL A 342 8.30 -10.46 -7.75
C VAL A 342 9.45 -9.64 -8.35
N LEU A 343 9.86 -8.55 -7.71
CA LEU A 343 10.87 -7.64 -8.28
C LEU A 343 12.25 -8.30 -8.36
N PRO A 344 12.96 -8.27 -9.51
CA PRO A 344 14.31 -8.82 -9.61
C PRO A 344 15.25 -8.23 -8.56
N VAL A 345 16.14 -9.06 -8.01
CA VAL A 345 17.03 -8.69 -6.89
C VAL A 345 18.01 -7.57 -7.23
N ASP A 346 18.34 -7.40 -8.51
CA ASP A 346 19.23 -6.40 -9.07
C ASP A 346 18.48 -5.21 -9.68
N HIS A 347 17.15 -5.21 -9.62
CA HIS A 347 16.36 -4.11 -10.15
C HIS A 347 16.61 -2.83 -9.32
N PRO A 348 16.88 -1.67 -9.95
CA PRO A 348 17.25 -0.44 -9.23
C PRO A 348 16.17 0.13 -8.30
N PHE A 349 14.95 -0.40 -8.37
CA PHE A 349 13.84 -0.02 -7.49
C PHE A 349 13.72 -0.91 -6.24
N ILE A 350 14.55 -1.95 -6.08
CA ILE A 350 14.43 -2.90 -4.97
C ILE A 350 14.67 -2.24 -3.62
N ASP A 351 15.72 -1.43 -3.47
CA ASP A 351 16.04 -0.77 -2.20
C ASP A 351 15.00 0.31 -1.84
N PRO A 352 14.62 1.24 -2.74
CA PRO A 352 13.54 2.18 -2.44
C PRO A 352 12.23 1.48 -2.05
N LEU A 353 11.88 0.38 -2.72
CA LEU A 353 10.67 -0.38 -2.40
C LEU A 353 10.76 -1.08 -1.05
N ARG A 354 11.89 -1.75 -0.76
CA ARG A 354 12.13 -2.41 0.52
C ARG A 354 12.01 -1.42 1.67
N ASP A 355 12.70 -0.28 1.58
CA ASP A 355 12.76 0.70 2.65
C ASP A 355 11.37 1.25 3.01
N ARG A 356 10.55 1.49 1.98
CA ARG A 356 9.18 1.98 2.09
C ARG A 356 8.22 0.93 2.61
N LEU A 357 8.38 -0.32 2.16
CA LEU A 357 7.61 -1.47 2.63
C LEU A 357 7.91 -1.78 4.10
N CYS A 358 9.18 -1.83 4.50
CA CYS A 358 9.59 -2.01 5.89
C CYS A 358 8.97 -0.95 6.79
N ALA A 359 9.08 0.33 6.40
CA ALA A 359 8.49 1.41 7.18
C ALA A 359 6.98 1.25 7.32
N ALA A 360 6.28 0.90 6.23
CA ALA A 360 4.83 0.69 6.25
C ALA A 360 4.40 -0.51 7.11
N LEU A 361 5.11 -1.64 7.02
CA LEU A 361 4.86 -2.81 7.86
C LEU A 361 5.12 -2.47 9.34
N ASN A 362 6.21 -1.78 9.65
CA ASN A 362 6.52 -1.32 11.01
C ASN A 362 5.47 -0.37 11.56
N PHE A 363 4.91 0.51 10.71
CA PHE A 363 3.77 1.34 11.09
C PHE A 363 2.56 0.49 11.47
N THR A 364 2.20 -0.51 10.66
CA THR A 364 1.07 -1.39 10.97
C THR A 364 1.31 -2.24 12.21
N THR A 365 2.53 -2.77 12.41
CA THR A 365 2.93 -3.49 13.63
C THR A 365 2.81 -2.59 14.86
N PHE A 366 3.23 -1.32 14.75
CA PHE A 366 3.09 -0.36 15.84
C PHE A 366 1.63 -0.15 16.25
N LEU A 367 0.69 -0.14 15.29
CA LEU A 367 -0.75 0.00 15.55
C LEU A 367 -1.40 -1.21 16.23
N GLN A 368 -0.68 -2.33 16.35
CA GLN A 368 -1.20 -3.53 16.99
C GLN A 368 -1.30 -3.36 18.51
N THR A 369 -2.46 -3.71 19.04
CA THR A 369 -2.82 -3.65 20.46
C THR A 369 -2.62 -4.99 21.15
N SER A 370 -2.72 -5.01 22.48
CA SER A 370 -2.53 -6.23 23.28
C SER A 370 -3.56 -7.33 23.00
N THR A 371 -4.70 -7.03 22.36
CA THR A 371 -5.68 -8.06 21.96
C THR A 371 -5.31 -8.74 20.64
N GLY A 372 -4.31 -8.22 19.92
CA GLY A 372 -3.94 -8.60 18.56
C GLY A 372 -4.58 -7.70 17.50
N ASP A 373 -5.64 -6.97 17.85
CA ASP A 373 -6.34 -6.04 16.97
C ASP A 373 -5.52 -4.76 16.72
N TYR A 374 -5.96 -3.93 15.79
CA TYR A 374 -5.24 -2.75 15.34
C TYR A 374 -6.06 -1.49 15.56
N CYS A 375 -5.41 -0.42 16.00
CA CYS A 375 -6.05 0.90 16.05
C CYS A 375 -6.51 1.36 14.66
N VAL A 376 -7.75 1.84 14.59
CA VAL A 376 -8.47 2.10 13.32
C VAL A 376 -8.07 3.43 12.66
N GLY A 377 -7.35 4.30 13.37
CA GLY A 377 -6.78 5.53 12.83
C GLY A 377 -7.75 6.72 12.81
N TRP A 378 -7.20 7.94 12.73
CA TRP A 378 -7.87 9.18 13.13
C TRP A 378 -9.11 9.61 12.33
N GLU A 379 -9.21 9.32 11.03
CA GLU A 379 -10.33 9.86 10.20
C GLU A 379 -11.70 9.31 10.63
N TYR A 380 -11.76 8.04 11.01
CA TYR A 380 -12.98 7.38 11.47
C TYR A 380 -13.06 7.28 12.99
N ASP A 381 -11.93 7.49 13.66
CA ASP A 381 -11.82 7.45 15.11
C ASP A 381 -11.17 8.72 15.64
N ARG A 382 -12.01 9.67 16.07
CA ARG A 382 -11.54 10.90 16.71
C ARG A 382 -10.91 10.68 18.09
N GLU A 383 -11.02 9.47 18.64
CA GLU A 383 -10.40 9.09 19.90
C GLU A 383 -8.97 8.56 19.71
N PHE A 384 -8.53 8.35 18.46
CA PHE A 384 -7.19 7.87 18.19
C PHE A 384 -6.13 8.87 18.68
N HIS A 385 -5.19 8.40 19.50
CA HIS A 385 -4.06 9.18 20.00
C HIS A 385 -2.87 8.27 20.37
N ILE A 386 -1.72 8.90 20.62
CA ILE A 386 -0.59 8.24 21.28
C ILE A 386 -0.66 8.52 22.78
N ASP A 387 -0.72 7.48 23.59
CA ASP A 387 -0.82 7.60 25.04
C ASP A 387 0.50 8.07 25.69
N SER A 388 0.49 8.28 27.01
CA SER A 388 1.67 8.72 27.76
C SER A 388 2.79 7.68 27.83
N ALA A 389 2.49 6.41 27.56
CA ALA A 389 3.49 5.34 27.42
C ALA A 389 4.04 5.27 25.98
N GLY A 390 3.47 6.05 25.06
CA GLY A 390 3.87 6.11 23.67
C GLY A 390 3.29 4.99 22.81
N ASN A 391 2.18 4.38 23.24
CA ASN A 391 1.43 3.38 22.50
C ASN A 391 0.23 4.00 21.78
N PRO A 392 -0.21 3.43 20.65
CA PRO A 392 -1.46 3.85 20.04
C PRO A 392 -2.65 3.41 20.90
N ALA A 393 -3.63 4.30 21.01
CA ALA A 393 -4.88 4.07 21.73
C ALA A 393 -6.05 4.63 20.91
N GLY A 394 -7.24 4.05 21.08
CA GLY A 394 -8.46 4.42 20.36
C GLY A 394 -9.32 3.20 20.03
N ASN A 395 -10.28 3.38 19.12
CA ASN A 395 -11.05 2.30 18.53
C ASN A 395 -10.14 1.31 17.80
N THR A 396 -10.46 0.04 17.95
CA THR A 396 -9.71 -1.07 17.37
C THR A 396 -10.57 -1.86 16.41
N GLY A 397 -9.91 -2.53 15.48
CA GLY A 397 -10.51 -3.43 14.53
C GLY A 397 -9.57 -4.60 14.24
N PRO A 398 -10.11 -5.72 13.77
CA PRO A 398 -9.33 -6.91 13.52
C PRO A 398 -8.32 -6.69 12.39
N ALA A 399 -7.30 -7.56 12.36
CA ALA A 399 -6.41 -7.71 11.21
C ALA A 399 -7.22 -7.87 9.92
N ARG A 400 -6.73 -7.24 8.85
CA ARG A 400 -7.34 -7.32 7.51
C ARG A 400 -6.58 -8.32 6.64
N SER A 401 -7.27 -8.95 5.70
CA SER A 401 -6.70 -9.99 4.81
C SER A 401 -5.48 -9.49 4.05
N GLU A 402 -5.54 -8.23 3.61
CA GLU A 402 -4.48 -7.58 2.87
C GLU A 402 -3.22 -7.44 3.73
N LEU A 403 -3.36 -7.17 5.03
CA LEU A 403 -2.22 -7.07 5.95
C LEU A 403 -1.57 -8.44 6.17
N VAL A 404 -2.39 -9.46 6.43
CA VAL A 404 -1.93 -10.84 6.58
C VAL A 404 -1.16 -11.27 5.33
N ARG A 405 -1.72 -10.99 4.14
CA ARG A 405 -1.07 -11.29 2.86
C ARG A 405 0.22 -10.50 2.67
N ALA A 406 0.27 -9.23 3.09
CA ALA A 406 1.47 -8.40 2.95
C ALA A 406 2.64 -8.98 3.75
N PHE A 407 2.42 -9.38 5.01
CA PHE A 407 3.43 -10.07 5.81
C PHE A 407 3.81 -11.42 5.21
N TYR A 408 2.82 -12.22 4.78
CA TYR A 408 3.06 -13.49 4.12
C TYR A 408 3.85 -13.34 2.81
N LYS A 409 3.67 -12.29 2.02
CA LYS A 409 4.53 -12.10 0.82
C LYS A 409 5.95 -11.64 1.18
N THR A 410 6.08 -10.90 2.26
CA THR A 410 7.37 -10.31 2.64
C THR A 410 8.30 -11.30 3.33
N HIS A 411 7.77 -12.32 4.02
CA HIS A 411 8.57 -13.22 4.87
C HIS A 411 9.66 -14.01 4.14
N ASN A 412 9.53 -14.24 2.84
CA ASN A 412 10.55 -14.93 2.03
C ASN A 412 11.78 -14.05 1.73
N ARG A 413 11.66 -12.73 1.90
CA ARG A 413 12.68 -11.75 1.49
C ARG A 413 13.17 -10.86 2.64
N ILE A 414 12.38 -10.72 3.70
CA ILE A 414 12.72 -9.96 4.91
C ILE A 414 12.32 -10.80 6.11
N ASP A 415 13.19 -10.87 7.11
CA ASP A 415 12.88 -11.56 8.36
C ASP A 415 11.67 -10.91 9.04
N VAL A 416 10.63 -11.70 9.27
CA VAL A 416 9.40 -11.28 9.96
C VAL A 416 9.39 -11.93 11.33
N PRO A 417 9.44 -11.15 12.43
CA PRO A 417 9.43 -11.71 13.77
C PRO A 417 8.22 -12.62 14.01
N GLU A 418 8.46 -13.78 14.61
CA GLU A 418 7.42 -14.79 14.87
C GLU A 418 6.23 -14.23 15.66
N ASN A 419 6.50 -13.30 16.57
CA ASN A 419 5.48 -12.70 17.40
C ASN A 419 4.54 -11.76 16.62
N VAL A 420 4.94 -11.23 15.45
CA VAL A 420 4.02 -10.55 14.51
C VAL A 420 3.01 -11.54 13.93
N LEU A 421 3.46 -12.72 13.51
CA LEU A 421 2.57 -13.80 13.04
C LEU A 421 1.61 -14.23 14.14
N ASN A 422 2.09 -14.42 15.37
CA ASN A 422 1.24 -14.76 16.52
C ASN A 422 0.15 -13.70 16.77
N GLY A 423 0.49 -12.41 16.68
CA GLY A 423 -0.49 -11.33 16.80
C GLY A 423 -1.57 -11.35 15.70
N LEU A 424 -1.18 -11.60 14.45
CA LEU A 424 -2.12 -11.77 13.33
C LEU A 424 -3.05 -12.98 13.54
N CYS A 425 -2.49 -14.11 13.98
CA CYS A 425 -3.27 -15.31 14.35
C CYS A 425 -4.25 -15.00 15.49
N ARG A 426 -3.81 -14.29 16.53
CA ARG A 426 -4.64 -13.92 17.68
C ARG A 426 -5.83 -13.07 17.26
N SER A 427 -5.60 -12.00 16.48
CA SER A 427 -6.69 -11.14 16.00
C SER A 427 -7.70 -11.90 15.13
N THR A 428 -7.21 -12.72 14.20
CA THR A 428 -8.05 -13.47 13.27
C THR A 428 -8.90 -14.52 13.98
N THR A 429 -8.30 -15.29 14.89
CA THR A 429 -9.00 -16.35 15.64
C THR A 429 -10.03 -15.76 16.60
N ALA A 430 -9.70 -14.68 17.31
CA ALA A 430 -10.65 -13.99 18.18
C ALA A 430 -11.87 -13.45 17.41
N ARG A 431 -11.65 -12.90 16.21
CA ARG A 431 -12.74 -12.46 15.33
C ARG A 431 -13.66 -13.61 14.91
N ILE A 432 -13.09 -14.75 14.52
CA ILE A 432 -13.86 -15.94 14.12
C ILE A 432 -14.65 -16.51 15.30
N GLU A 433 -14.06 -16.55 16.49
CA GLU A 433 -14.76 -16.96 17.71
C GLU A 433 -15.93 -16.01 18.04
N ALA A 434 -15.74 -14.70 17.88
CA ALA A 434 -16.79 -13.72 18.08
C ALA A 434 -17.97 -13.93 17.10
N LEU A 435 -17.69 -14.29 15.84
CA LEU A 435 -18.73 -14.60 14.84
C LEU A 435 -19.59 -15.81 15.28
N ARG A 436 -18.97 -16.86 15.82
CA ARG A 436 -19.67 -18.06 16.31
C ARG A 436 -20.66 -17.75 17.44
N ASN A 437 -20.41 -16.70 18.22
CA ASN A 437 -21.22 -16.35 19.39
C ASN A 437 -22.36 -15.38 19.09
N ARG A 438 -22.54 -14.91 17.84
CA ARG A 438 -23.61 -13.99 17.49
C ARG A 438 -24.94 -14.73 17.31
N SER A 439 -25.98 -14.22 17.96
CA SER A 439 -27.35 -14.75 17.85
C SER A 439 -28.04 -14.37 16.54
N GLU A 440 -27.62 -13.26 15.91
CA GLU A 440 -28.14 -12.76 14.65
C GLU A 440 -26.99 -12.60 13.65
N ARG A 441 -27.16 -13.22 12.47
CA ARG A 441 -26.27 -13.02 11.33
C ARG A 441 -26.56 -11.65 10.73
N ASP A 442 -25.92 -10.62 11.27
CA ASP A 442 -25.84 -9.35 10.53
C ASP A 442 -24.99 -9.60 9.30
N ASN A 443 -25.61 -9.46 8.12
CA ASN A 443 -24.93 -9.69 6.86
C ASN A 443 -23.66 -8.85 6.76
N SER A 444 -23.57 -7.68 7.40
CA SER A 444 -22.49 -6.70 7.16
C SER A 444 -21.07 -7.09 7.62
N ASP A 445 -20.91 -8.11 8.48
CA ASP A 445 -19.62 -8.47 9.08
C ASP A 445 -18.97 -9.68 8.39
N PHE A 446 -18.50 -9.45 7.16
CA PHE A 446 -18.15 -10.51 6.22
C PHE A 446 -16.87 -11.28 6.57
N THR A 447 -16.95 -12.57 6.26
CA THR A 447 -16.13 -13.70 6.66
C THR A 447 -14.62 -13.53 6.43
N CYS A 448 -13.84 -13.95 7.44
CA CYS A 448 -12.37 -13.90 7.51
C CYS A 448 -11.68 -15.02 6.72
N LEU A 449 -12.30 -15.57 5.68
CA LEU A 449 -11.82 -16.84 5.11
C LEU A 449 -10.44 -16.69 4.47
N MET A 450 -10.18 -15.58 3.78
CA MET A 450 -8.84 -15.25 3.30
C MET A 450 -7.84 -15.11 4.45
N ASP A 451 -8.22 -14.42 5.54
CA ASP A 451 -7.35 -14.17 6.71
C ASP A 451 -6.81 -15.49 7.25
N VAL A 452 -7.71 -16.40 7.60
CA VAL A 452 -7.36 -17.68 8.22
C VAL A 452 -6.76 -18.66 7.20
N GLY A 453 -7.18 -18.62 5.93
CA GLY A 453 -6.59 -19.44 4.87
C GLY A 453 -5.10 -19.13 4.65
N ILE A 454 -4.73 -17.84 4.61
CA ILE A 454 -3.32 -17.44 4.46
C ILE A 454 -2.51 -17.81 5.71
N LEU A 455 -3.04 -17.55 6.91
CA LEU A 455 -2.34 -17.89 8.15
C LEU A 455 -2.11 -19.40 8.28
N LEU A 456 -3.11 -20.20 7.89
CA LEU A 456 -3.00 -21.65 7.86
C LEU A 456 -1.91 -22.10 6.88
N LYS A 457 -1.92 -21.58 5.64
CA LYS A 457 -0.86 -21.83 4.66
C LYS A 457 0.52 -21.44 5.21
N TRP A 458 0.63 -20.24 5.79
CA TRP A 458 1.90 -19.75 6.37
C TRP A 458 2.43 -20.68 7.47
N ARG A 459 1.56 -21.24 8.31
CA ARG A 459 1.97 -22.23 9.33
C ARG A 459 2.39 -23.58 8.75
N HIS A 460 1.88 -23.96 7.59
CA HIS A 460 2.31 -25.18 6.90
C HIS A 460 3.62 -25.01 6.13
N ASP A 461 3.90 -23.79 5.65
CA ASP A 461 5.14 -23.47 4.92
C ASP A 461 6.37 -23.34 5.84
N LYS A 462 6.17 -23.02 7.12
CA LYS A 462 7.23 -22.98 8.17
C LYS A 462 7.45 -24.36 8.79
#